data_AF-A0A420DIY4-F1
#
_entry.id   AF-A0A420DIY4-F1
#
_cell.length_a   1.000
_cell.length_b   1.000
_cell.length_c   1.000
_cell.angle_alpha   90.00
_cell.angle_beta   90.00
_cell.angle_gamma   90.00
#
_symmetry.space_group_name_H-M   'P 1'
#
loop_
_entity.id
_entity.type
_entity.pdbx_description
1 polymer ?
#
loop_
_entity_poly.entity_id
_entity_poly.type
_entity_poly.pdbx_seq_one_letter_code
_entity_poly.pdbx_strand_id
1 'polypeptide(L)'
;MPLSDIQVRNLKPRDKAYKVSDFEGLFALIKVNGSKLWQFKYSIFGKERLLSIDVCPEVSLAQARKAKEDARAKVAADVVSSEAKQTERRVKHKDSAQTFELIGRLFLEKQHLEGTSKATLDKTEHHLKLANRDFGR
;
A
#
# COMPACT_ATOMS: atom_id res chain seq x y z
N MET A 1 8.59 21.01 18.47
CA MET A 1 7.96 22.27 18.92
C MET A 1 7.23 22.84 17.73
N PRO A 2 5.94 23.20 17.85
CA PRO A 2 5.19 23.76 16.74
C PRO A 2 5.78 25.11 16.31
N LEU A 3 5.81 25.35 15.01
CA LEU A 3 6.19 26.62 14.42
C LEU A 3 5.11 27.67 14.66
N SER A 4 5.56 28.92 14.72
CA SER A 4 4.71 30.11 14.63
C SER A 4 4.91 30.81 13.28
N ASP A 5 3.90 31.54 12.81
CA ASP A 5 3.99 32.30 11.55
C ASP A 5 5.17 33.29 11.56
N ILE A 6 5.47 33.89 12.71
CA ILE A 6 6.59 34.81 12.90
C ILE A 6 7.92 34.07 12.67
N GLN A 7 8.08 32.88 13.23
CA GLN A 7 9.29 32.07 13.04
C GLN A 7 9.48 31.75 11.56
N VAL A 8 8.44 31.28 10.87
CA VAL A 8 8.50 30.91 9.45
C VAL A 8 8.88 32.10 8.57
N ARG A 9 8.29 33.27 8.82
CA ARG A 9 8.63 34.51 8.09
C ARG A 9 10.08 34.91 8.30
N ASN A 10 10.60 34.76 9.52
CA ASN A 10 11.97 35.13 9.88
C ASN A 10 13.04 34.09 9.47
N LEU A 11 12.66 32.93 8.91
CA LEU A 11 13.62 31.96 8.39
C LEU A 11 14.41 32.55 7.21
N LYS A 12 15.74 32.58 7.36
CA LYS A 12 16.68 33.06 6.35
C LYS A 12 17.29 31.90 5.57
N PRO A 13 17.56 32.04 4.27
CA PRO A 13 18.35 31.07 3.52
C PRO A 13 19.75 30.92 4.14
N ARG A 14 20.34 29.74 3.96
CA ARG A 14 21.70 29.38 4.37
C ARG A 14 22.43 28.79 3.16
N ASP A 15 23.73 28.56 3.29
CA ASP A 15 24.56 27.94 2.23
C ASP A 15 24.09 26.55 1.81
N LYS A 16 23.32 25.88 2.68
CA LYS A 16 22.69 24.58 2.41
C LYS A 16 21.20 24.62 2.75
N ALA A 17 20.41 23.93 1.94
CA ALA A 17 18.99 23.77 2.20
C ALA A 17 18.77 23.04 3.54
N TYR A 18 17.83 23.54 4.35
CA TYR A 18 17.58 22.99 5.67
C TYR A 18 16.08 22.88 5.94
N LYS A 19 15.73 21.96 6.84
CA LYS A 19 14.35 21.68 7.23
C LYS A 19 14.08 22.27 8.60
N VAL A 20 12.93 22.90 8.74
CA VAL A 20 12.42 23.39 10.02
C VAL A 20 11.12 22.66 10.31
N SER A 21 11.17 21.75 11.28
CA SER A 21 10.02 20.92 11.64
C SER A 21 8.95 21.74 12.35
N ASP A 22 7.70 21.52 11.95
CA ASP A 22 6.52 21.86 12.75
C ASP A 22 6.18 20.64 13.63
N PHE A 23 5.02 20.01 13.41
CA PHE A 23 4.57 18.80 14.10
C PHE A 23 4.07 17.73 13.11
N GLU A 24 3.97 16.49 13.58
CA GLU A 24 3.43 15.35 12.82
C GLU A 24 4.00 15.23 11.40
N GLY A 25 5.31 15.39 11.24
CA GLY A 25 5.96 15.24 9.93
C GLY A 25 5.78 16.40 8.96
N LEU A 26 5.06 17.47 9.32
CA LEU A 26 5.04 18.73 8.57
C LEU A 26 6.32 19.53 8.85
N PHE A 27 6.96 20.06 7.81
CA PHE A 27 8.12 20.92 7.94
C PHE A 27 8.21 21.94 6.80
N ALA A 28 8.86 23.07 7.07
CA ALA A 28 9.27 24.02 6.05
C ALA A 28 10.67 23.67 5.54
N LEU A 29 10.80 23.47 4.22
CA LEU A 29 12.09 23.37 3.54
C LEU A 29 12.51 24.76 3.07
N ILE A 30 13.65 25.24 3.58
CA ILE A 30 14.25 26.51 3.19
C ILE A 30 15.36 26.22 2.20
N LYS A 31 15.18 26.64 0.95
CA LYS A 31 16.17 26.49 -0.10
C LYS A 31 17.21 27.61 -0.04
N VAL A 32 18.39 27.36 -0.61
CA VAL A 32 19.50 28.32 -0.68
C VAL A 32 19.10 29.59 -1.44
N ASN A 33 18.22 29.46 -2.44
CA ASN A 33 17.67 30.58 -3.22
C ASN A 33 16.64 31.44 -2.45
N GLY A 34 16.36 31.13 -1.18
CA GLY A 34 15.36 31.85 -0.38
C GLY A 34 13.93 31.33 -0.50
N SER A 35 13.63 30.41 -1.42
CA SER A 35 12.30 29.82 -1.52
C SER A 35 11.99 28.95 -0.30
N LYS A 36 10.76 29.06 0.20
CA LYS A 36 10.25 28.29 1.35
C LYS A 36 9.14 27.37 0.87
N LEU A 37 9.25 26.08 1.18
CA LEU A 37 8.28 25.07 0.73
C LEU A 37 7.72 24.31 1.92
N TRP A 38 6.41 24.12 1.94
CA TRP A 38 5.76 23.23 2.88
C TRP A 38 5.86 21.79 2.38
N GLN A 39 6.39 20.91 3.21
CA GLN A 39 6.48 19.48 2.92
C GLN A 39 5.99 18.66 4.11
N PHE A 40 5.30 17.57 3.80
CA PHE A 40 4.78 16.62 4.77
C PHE A 40 5.41 15.25 4.54
N LYS A 41 6.11 14.75 5.56
CA LYS A 41 6.67 13.39 5.58
C LYS A 41 5.67 12.45 6.24
N TYR A 42 5.32 11.37 5.56
CA TYR A 42 4.45 10.31 6.07
C TYR A 42 4.97 8.94 5.66
N SER A 43 4.48 7.87 6.29
CA SER A 43 4.87 6.50 5.98
C SER A 43 3.65 5.62 5.73
N ILE A 44 3.68 4.84 4.66
CA ILE A 44 2.65 3.84 4.34
C ILE A 44 3.34 2.49 4.16
N PHE A 45 2.85 1.45 4.84
CA PHE A 45 3.42 0.09 4.79
C PHE A 45 4.95 0.07 5.04
N GLY A 46 5.42 0.85 6.02
CA GLY A 46 6.84 0.96 6.35
C GLY A 46 7.70 1.73 5.32
N LYS A 47 7.12 2.24 4.24
CA LYS A 47 7.82 3.06 3.24
C LYS A 47 7.57 4.54 3.49
N GLU A 48 8.64 5.28 3.72
CA GLU A 48 8.58 6.74 3.85
C GLU A 48 8.27 7.42 2.51
N ARG A 49 7.43 8.45 2.57
CA ARG A 49 7.00 9.27 1.44
C ARG A 49 7.03 10.73 1.85
N LEU A 50 7.22 11.59 0.86
CA LEU A 50 7.23 13.04 1.01
C LEU A 50 6.18 13.63 0.08
N LEU A 51 5.27 14.43 0.64
CA LEU A 51 4.32 15.24 -0.09
C LEU A 51 4.77 16.70 -0.04
N SER A 52 4.91 17.33 -1.19
CA SER A 52 5.03 18.79 -1.26
C SER A 52 3.62 19.38 -1.23
N ILE A 53 3.35 20.27 -0.28
CA ILE A 53 2.06 20.95 -0.16
C ILE A 53 2.07 22.15 -1.12
N ASP A 54 2.85 23.19 -0.80
CA ASP A 54 2.93 24.40 -1.62
C ASP A 54 4.05 25.35 -1.14
N VAL A 55 4.18 26.49 -1.80
CA VAL A 55 5.17 27.54 -1.50
C VAL A 55 4.69 28.47 -0.39
N CYS A 56 5.59 28.87 0.50
CA CYS A 56 5.38 29.91 1.52
C CYS A 56 5.96 31.25 1.01
N PRO A 57 5.25 32.39 1.15
CA PRO A 57 4.11 32.63 2.03
C PRO A 57 2.72 32.52 1.37
N GLU A 58 2.62 32.13 0.09
CA GLU A 58 1.33 31.96 -0.60
C GLU A 58 0.39 31.05 0.20
N VAL A 59 0.95 29.97 0.76
CA VAL A 59 0.28 29.12 1.75
C VAL A 59 0.79 29.45 3.16
N SER A 60 -0.14 29.92 3.99
CA SER A 60 0.08 30.18 5.42
C SER A 60 0.31 28.88 6.20
N LEU A 61 0.88 28.99 7.42
CA LEU A 61 1.07 27.84 8.29
C LEU A 61 -0.25 27.12 8.61
N ALA A 62 -1.33 27.87 8.82
CA ALA A 62 -2.65 27.32 9.08
C ALA A 62 -3.18 26.52 7.88
N GLN A 63 -3.02 27.04 6.65
CA GLN A 63 -3.41 26.31 5.43
C GLN A 63 -2.54 25.08 5.21
N ALA A 64 -1.23 25.15 5.48
CA ALA A 64 -0.33 24.00 5.39
C ALA A 64 -0.74 22.88 6.37
N ARG A 65 -1.13 23.24 7.59
CA ARG A 65 -1.65 22.28 8.59
C ARG A 65 -2.96 21.63 8.12
N LYS A 66 -3.88 22.43 7.54
CA LYS A 66 -5.13 21.89 6.96
C LYS A 66 -4.86 20.95 5.80
N ALA A 67 -4.00 21.34 4.85
CA ALA A 67 -3.63 20.49 3.72
C ALA A 67 -2.96 19.18 4.15
N LYS A 68 -2.18 19.21 5.23
CA LYS A 68 -1.59 18.02 5.86
C LYS A 68 -2.67 17.09 6.42
N GLU A 69 -3.66 17.61 7.14
CA GLU A 69 -4.80 16.82 7.63
C GLU A 69 -5.59 16.19 6.47
N ASP A 70 -5.89 16.97 5.43
CA ASP A 70 -6.60 16.48 4.24
C ASP A 70 -5.81 15.37 3.53
N ALA A 71 -4.48 15.52 3.43
CA ALA A 71 -3.60 14.50 2.86
C ALA A 71 -3.58 13.23 3.72
N ARG A 72 -3.53 13.37 5.05
CA ARG A 72 -3.56 12.25 6.00
C ARG A 72 -4.88 11.48 5.90
N ALA A 73 -6.01 12.19 5.81
CA ALA A 73 -7.33 11.59 5.64
C ALA A 73 -7.44 10.80 4.33
N LYS A 74 -6.95 11.35 3.22
CA LYS A 74 -6.90 10.66 1.92
C LYS A 74 -6.04 9.40 1.98
N VAL A 75 -4.85 9.50 2.56
CA VAL A 75 -3.95 8.35 2.75
C VAL A 75 -4.62 7.26 3.59
N ALA A 76 -5.29 7.63 4.68
CA ALA A 76 -6.01 6.66 5.52
C ALA A 76 -7.14 5.96 4.74
N ALA A 77 -7.92 6.71 3.97
CA ALA A 77 -8.99 6.15 3.13
C ALA A 77 -8.44 5.18 2.06
N ASP A 78 -7.33 5.53 1.41
CA ASP A 78 -6.70 4.68 0.40
C ASP A 78 -6.12 3.39 0.99
N VAL A 79 -5.51 3.46 2.18
CA VAL A 79 -5.02 2.29 2.91
C VAL A 79 -6.17 1.37 3.28
N VAL A 80 -7.26 1.91 3.84
CA VAL A 80 -8.45 1.12 4.19
C VAL A 80 -9.06 0.47 2.95
N SER A 81 -9.14 1.16 1.81
CA SER A 81 -9.62 0.57 0.55
C SER A 81 -8.70 -0.53 0.03
N SER A 82 -7.38 -0.33 0.12
CA SER A 82 -6.39 -1.34 -0.28
C SER A 82 -6.45 -2.58 0.60
N GLU A 83 -6.60 -2.39 1.91
CA GLU A 83 -6.78 -3.49 2.87
C GLU A 83 -8.09 -4.22 2.62
N ALA A 84 -9.20 -3.49 2.44
CA ALA A 84 -10.51 -4.05 2.07
C ALA A 84 -10.45 -4.85 0.76
N LYS A 85 -9.78 -4.33 -0.28
CA LYS A 85 -9.54 -5.08 -1.53
C LYS A 85 -8.67 -6.31 -1.31
N GLN A 86 -7.70 -6.24 -0.40
CA GLN A 86 -6.84 -7.38 -0.08
C GLN A 86 -7.59 -8.44 0.73
N THR A 87 -8.43 -8.06 1.68
CA THR A 87 -9.33 -9.00 2.38
C THR A 87 -10.36 -9.58 1.43
N GLU A 88 -10.98 -8.79 0.55
CA GLU A 88 -11.88 -9.33 -0.50
C GLU A 88 -11.16 -10.31 -1.42
N ARG A 89 -9.91 -10.03 -1.84
CA ARG A 89 -9.12 -11.00 -2.62
C ARG A 89 -8.82 -12.25 -1.81
N ARG A 90 -8.47 -12.14 -0.52
CA ARG A 90 -8.21 -13.29 0.36
C ARG A 90 -9.48 -14.09 0.65
N VAL A 91 -10.61 -13.43 0.82
CA VAL A 91 -11.93 -14.05 1.02
C VAL A 91 -12.38 -14.71 -0.28
N LYS A 92 -12.28 -14.04 -1.42
CA LYS A 92 -12.51 -14.67 -2.73
C LYS A 92 -11.58 -15.84 -2.99
N HIS A 93 -10.31 -15.79 -2.60
CA HIS A 93 -9.40 -16.95 -2.69
C HIS A 93 -9.74 -18.07 -1.69
N LYS A 94 -10.37 -17.76 -0.56
CA LYS A 94 -10.85 -18.75 0.42
C LYS A 94 -12.20 -19.36 0.03
N ASP A 95 -13.10 -18.56 -0.56
CA ASP A 95 -14.42 -18.98 -1.07
C ASP A 95 -14.33 -19.60 -2.46
N SER A 96 -13.38 -19.20 -3.30
CA SER A 96 -12.91 -19.97 -4.46
C SER A 96 -11.95 -21.04 -3.95
N ALA A 97 -12.50 -21.94 -3.14
CA ALA A 97 -11.78 -23.06 -2.59
C ALA A 97 -11.03 -23.78 -3.73
N GLN A 98 -9.72 -23.64 -3.76
CA GLN A 98 -8.84 -24.59 -4.45
C GLN A 98 -8.85 -25.87 -3.63
N THR A 99 -10.03 -26.50 -3.54
CA THR A 99 -10.19 -27.76 -2.83
C THR A 99 -9.24 -28.77 -3.45
N PHE A 100 -8.76 -29.71 -2.64
CA PHE A 100 -7.97 -30.81 -3.17
C PHE A 100 -8.72 -31.52 -4.32
N GLU A 101 -10.04 -31.56 -4.24
CA GLU A 101 -10.91 -32.09 -5.29
C GLU A 101 -10.81 -31.31 -6.61
N LEU A 102 -10.87 -29.96 -6.56
CA LEU A 102 -10.74 -29.13 -7.75
C LEU A 102 -9.36 -29.26 -8.39
N ILE A 103 -8.30 -29.22 -7.59
CA ILE A 103 -6.92 -29.36 -8.07
C ILE A 103 -6.70 -30.76 -8.66
N GLY A 104 -7.20 -31.81 -7.99
CA GLY A 104 -7.09 -33.19 -8.46
C GLY A 104 -7.76 -33.40 -9.82
N ARG A 105 -8.96 -32.82 -10.00
CA ARG A 105 -9.68 -32.89 -11.29
C ARG A 105 -8.90 -32.22 -12.42
N LEU A 106 -8.37 -31.03 -12.20
CA LEU A 106 -7.55 -30.30 -13.18
C LEU A 106 -6.26 -31.05 -13.52
N PHE A 107 -5.66 -31.72 -12.53
CA PHE A 107 -4.47 -32.54 -12.75
C PHE A 107 -4.76 -33.75 -13.65
N LEU A 108 -5.88 -34.45 -13.43
CA LEU A 108 -6.30 -35.57 -14.27
C LEU A 108 -6.58 -35.13 -15.72
N GLU A 109 -7.25 -33.98 -15.89
CA GLU A 109 -7.52 -33.38 -17.20
C GLU A 109 -6.22 -33.04 -17.95
N LYS A 110 -5.23 -32.46 -17.25
CA LYS A 110 -3.90 -32.22 -17.83
C LYS A 110 -3.24 -33.51 -18.33
N GLN A 111 -3.25 -34.58 -17.52
CA GLN A 111 -2.64 -35.86 -17.93
C GLN A 111 -3.33 -36.47 -19.16
N HIS A 112 -4.65 -36.26 -19.29
CA HIS A 112 -5.40 -36.67 -20.46
C HIS A 112 -4.96 -35.89 -21.72
N LEU A 113 -4.81 -34.56 -21.61
CA LEU A 113 -4.34 -33.70 -22.68
C LEU A 113 -2.88 -34.00 -23.10
N GLU A 114 -2.04 -34.43 -22.16
CA GLU A 114 -0.65 -34.83 -22.42
C GLU A 114 -0.53 -36.24 -23.03
N GLY A 115 -1.65 -36.92 -23.31
CA GLY A 115 -1.66 -38.22 -24.01
C GLY A 115 -1.18 -39.39 -23.14
N THR A 116 -1.32 -39.27 -21.80
CA THR A 116 -0.91 -40.33 -20.88
C THR A 116 -1.73 -41.60 -21.12
N SER A 117 -1.10 -42.77 -20.97
CA SER A 117 -1.78 -44.06 -21.18
C SER A 117 -3.03 -44.21 -20.30
N LYS A 118 -4.07 -44.87 -20.84
CA LYS A 118 -5.33 -45.12 -20.14
C LYS A 118 -5.14 -45.78 -18.77
N ALA A 119 -4.26 -46.78 -18.70
CA ALA A 119 -3.96 -47.48 -17.45
C ALA A 119 -3.35 -46.58 -16.36
N THR A 120 -2.66 -45.50 -16.74
CA THR A 120 -2.12 -44.51 -15.80
C THR A 120 -3.21 -43.54 -15.37
N LEU A 121 -4.06 -43.08 -16.29
CA LEU A 121 -5.18 -42.21 -15.98
C LEU A 121 -6.16 -42.87 -15.01
N ASP A 122 -6.52 -44.13 -15.26
CA ASP A 122 -7.43 -44.91 -14.41
C ASP A 122 -6.88 -45.05 -12.97
N LYS A 123 -5.56 -45.21 -12.82
CA LYS A 123 -4.88 -45.25 -11.51
C LYS A 123 -4.88 -43.89 -10.83
N THR A 124 -4.57 -42.82 -11.55
CA THR A 124 -4.61 -41.46 -11.01
C THR A 124 -6.01 -41.11 -10.53
N GLU A 125 -7.04 -41.41 -11.34
CA GLU A 125 -8.44 -41.19 -10.98
C GLU A 125 -8.82 -41.95 -9.70
N HIS A 126 -8.41 -43.21 -9.58
CA HIS A 126 -8.65 -44.02 -8.39
C HIS A 126 -8.01 -43.41 -7.13
N HIS A 127 -6.75 -42.98 -7.22
CA HIS A 127 -6.05 -42.35 -6.08
C HIS A 127 -6.65 -41.00 -5.70
N LEU A 128 -7.03 -40.17 -6.68
CA LEU A 128 -7.70 -38.91 -6.42
C LEU A 128 -9.05 -39.14 -5.74
N LYS A 129 -9.81 -40.17 -6.14
CA LYS A 129 -11.06 -40.55 -5.48
C LYS A 129 -10.86 -40.93 -4.02
N LEU A 130 -9.81 -41.67 -3.69
CA LEU A 130 -9.47 -42.01 -2.30
C LEU A 130 -9.08 -40.77 -1.51
N ALA A 131 -8.17 -39.96 -2.03
CA ALA A 131 -7.67 -38.76 -1.37
C ALA A 131 -8.76 -37.68 -1.20
N ASN A 132 -9.73 -37.58 -2.11
CA ASN A 132 -10.87 -36.67 -1.97
C ASN A 132 -11.76 -37.01 -0.75
N ARG A 133 -11.78 -38.26 -0.28
CA ARG A 133 -12.55 -38.63 0.93
C ARG A 133 -11.99 -37.97 2.18
N ASP A 134 -10.67 -37.80 2.24
CA ASP A 134 -9.96 -37.28 3.40
C ASP A 134 -9.65 -35.79 3.24
N PHE A 135 -9.42 -35.31 2.01
CA PHE A 135 -8.89 -33.98 1.73
C PHE A 135 -9.77 -33.12 0.81
N GLY A 136 -10.89 -33.62 0.27
CA GLY A 136 -11.64 -32.97 -0.82
C GLY A 136 -12.37 -31.65 -0.50
N ARG A 137 -12.19 -31.08 0.70
CA ARG A 137 -12.82 -29.82 1.13
C ARG A 137 -12.04 -28.58 0.74
#